data_AF-A0A0D0K9Q3-F1
#
_entry.id   AF-A0A0D0K9Q3-F1
#
_cell.length_a   1.000
_cell.length_b   1.000
_cell.length_c   1.000
_cell.angle_alpha   90.00
_cell.angle_beta   90.00
_cell.angle_gamma   90.00
#
_symmetry.space_group_name_H-M   'P 1'
#
loop_
_entity.id
_entity.type
_entity.pdbx_description
1 polymer ?
#
loop_
_entity_poly.entity_id
_entity_poly.type
_entity_poly.pdbx_seq_one_letter_code
_entity_poly.pdbx_strand_id
1 'polypeptide(L)'
;MRSLERGEKQTAVGTGFKPGESVTGVMTSEPIALGTKVADAQGTVTFTWTIPSGTDLGTHAVTLTGATSGSVSASFQVVASGLATTGGEIQGGWIALAALLLMLGLGMTRVARSRRPLAQTE
;
A
#
# COMPACT_ATOMS: atom_id res chain seq x y z
N MET A 1 3.47 -4.81 -8.49
CA MET A 1 2.74 -3.53 -8.61
C MET A 1 2.41 -3.07 -7.19
N ARG A 2 2.67 -1.80 -6.83
CA ARG A 2 2.45 -1.26 -5.47
C ARG A 2 1.01 -0.76 -5.36
N SER A 3 0.30 -1.16 -4.31
CA SER A 3 -1.05 -0.67 -3.99
C SER A 3 -0.98 0.39 -2.90
N LEU A 4 -1.78 1.45 -3.03
CA LEU A 4 -1.83 2.61 -2.13
C LEU A 4 -3.28 2.96 -1.81
N GLU A 5 -3.56 3.34 -0.57
CA GLU A 5 -4.92 3.70 -0.17
C GLU A 5 -5.24 5.17 -0.45
N ARG A 6 -6.52 5.45 -0.68
CA ARG A 6 -7.05 6.83 -0.62
C ARG A 6 -6.73 7.45 0.74
N GLY A 7 -6.27 8.71 0.75
CA GLY A 7 -5.87 9.41 1.97
C GLY A 7 -4.51 8.98 2.52
N GLU A 8 -3.84 7.98 1.92
CA GLU A 8 -2.49 7.57 2.32
C GLU A 8 -1.45 8.59 1.82
N LYS A 9 -0.40 8.77 2.62
CA LYS A 9 0.75 9.60 2.27
C LYS A 9 1.76 8.76 1.47
N GLN A 10 1.92 9.06 0.20
CA GLN A 10 2.85 8.39 -0.70
C GLN A 10 4.12 9.23 -0.92
N THR A 11 5.23 8.52 -1.16
CA THR A 11 6.50 9.13 -1.57
C THR A 11 6.95 8.57 -2.93
N ALA A 12 7.28 9.44 -3.88
CA ALA A 12 7.94 9.09 -5.14
C ALA A 12 9.36 9.65 -5.17
N VAL A 13 10.30 8.80 -5.55
CA VAL A 13 11.71 9.16 -5.72
C VAL A 13 12.03 9.08 -7.21
N GLY A 14 12.49 10.19 -7.77
CA GLY A 14 12.98 10.27 -9.14
C GLY A 14 14.50 10.44 -9.13
N THR A 15 15.19 9.70 -10.00
CA THR A 15 16.64 9.77 -10.17
C THR A 15 17.00 9.98 -11.64
N GLY A 16 18.22 10.43 -11.92
CA GLY A 16 18.69 10.69 -13.29
C GLY A 16 18.48 12.13 -13.78
N PHE A 17 18.08 13.05 -12.89
CA PHE A 17 18.03 14.48 -13.18
C PHE A 17 19.41 15.12 -13.06
N LYS A 18 19.61 16.30 -13.65
CA LYS A 18 20.83 17.06 -13.43
C LYS A 18 20.82 17.66 -12.02
N PRO A 19 21.97 17.73 -11.33
CA PRO A 19 22.08 18.44 -10.07
C PRO A 19 21.58 19.89 -10.17
N GLY A 20 20.71 20.32 -9.25
CA GLY A 20 20.13 21.66 -9.26
C GLY A 20 18.99 21.86 -10.28
N GLU A 21 18.57 20.81 -10.98
CA GLU A 21 17.49 20.91 -11.97
C GLU A 21 16.11 21.03 -11.32
N SER A 22 15.26 21.89 -11.87
CA SER A 22 13.85 21.94 -11.48
C SER A 22 13.08 20.79 -12.12
N VAL A 23 12.47 19.97 -11.27
CA VAL A 23 11.62 18.83 -11.64
C VAL A 23 10.21 19.10 -11.18
N THR A 24 9.23 18.92 -12.05
CA THR A 24 7.80 19.07 -11.75
C THR A 24 7.16 17.70 -11.65
N GLY A 25 6.46 17.44 -10.54
CA GLY A 25 5.72 16.20 -10.34
C GLY A 25 4.24 16.40 -10.67
N VAL A 26 3.68 15.50 -11.47
CA VAL A 26 2.25 15.47 -11.83
C VAL A 26 1.73 14.05 -11.70
N MET A 27 0.60 13.87 -11.03
CA MET A 27 -0.19 12.64 -11.16
C MET A 27 -0.95 12.73 -12.48
N THR A 28 -0.70 11.81 -13.41
CA THR A 28 -1.16 11.97 -14.81
C THR A 28 -2.58 11.45 -15.04
N SER A 29 -3.08 10.54 -14.20
CA SER A 29 -4.41 9.95 -14.34
C SER A 29 -5.54 10.95 -14.07
N GLU A 30 -5.44 11.67 -12.96
CA GLU A 30 -6.16 12.92 -12.74
C GLU A 30 -5.07 13.98 -12.61
N PRO A 31 -4.93 14.94 -13.55
CA PRO A 31 -3.82 15.88 -13.59
C PRO A 31 -3.79 16.72 -12.31
N ILE A 32 -3.07 16.22 -11.30
CA ILE A 32 -2.85 16.86 -10.02
C ILE A 32 -1.38 17.23 -9.97
N ALA A 33 -1.12 18.54 -9.90
CA ALA A 33 0.21 19.06 -9.71
C ALA A 33 0.68 18.72 -8.28
N LEU A 34 1.72 17.90 -8.18
CA LEU A 34 2.42 17.61 -6.92
C LEU A 34 3.38 18.75 -6.53
N GLY A 35 3.58 19.70 -7.45
CA GLY A 35 4.46 20.85 -7.32
C GLY A 35 5.81 20.64 -8.02
N THR A 36 6.74 21.55 -7.75
CA THR A 36 8.09 21.56 -8.32
C THR A 36 9.12 21.43 -7.20
N LYS A 37 10.14 20.60 -7.42
CA LYS A 37 11.30 20.44 -6.53
C LYS A 37 12.60 20.51 -7.32
N VAL A 38 13.67 20.90 -6.63
CA VAL A 38 15.01 20.95 -7.19
C VAL A 38 15.72 19.64 -6.90
N ALA A 39 16.37 19.06 -7.92
CA ALA A 39 17.19 17.87 -7.78
C ALA A 39 18.44 18.15 -6.96
N ASP A 40 18.79 17.22 -6.07
CA ASP A 40 19.98 17.31 -5.23
C ASP A 40 21.29 17.12 -6.02
N ALA A 41 22.42 17.16 -5.32
CA ALA A 41 23.74 16.99 -5.91
C ALA A 41 23.95 15.63 -6.62
N GLN A 42 23.10 14.65 -6.33
CA GLN A 42 23.10 13.31 -6.95
C GLN A 42 22.08 13.20 -8.09
N GLY A 43 21.34 14.27 -8.41
CA GLY A 43 20.30 14.23 -9.43
C GLY A 43 19.02 13.53 -8.97
N THR A 44 18.79 13.49 -7.66
CA THR A 44 17.62 12.84 -7.05
C THR A 44 16.61 13.87 -6.58
N VAL A 45 15.33 13.55 -6.74
CA VAL A 45 14.20 14.33 -6.23
C VAL A 45 13.26 13.41 -5.46
N THR A 46 12.68 13.95 -4.38
CA THR A 46 11.70 13.23 -3.57
C THR A 46 10.43 14.05 -3.45
N PHE A 47 9.34 13.51 -3.97
CA PHE A 47 8.00 14.08 -3.85
C PHE A 47 7.20 13.30 -2.82
N THR A 48 6.53 14.01 -1.93
CA THR A 48 5.64 13.40 -0.95
C THR A 48 4.29 14.09 -1.03
N TRP A 49 3.24 13.31 -1.22
CA TRP A 49 1.88 13.82 -1.32
C TRP A 49 0.90 12.86 -0.68
N THR A 50 -0.31 13.34 -0.43
CA THR A 50 -1.43 12.50 0.02
C THR A 50 -2.32 12.20 -1.17
N ILE A 51 -2.69 10.93 -1.35
CA ILE A 51 -3.64 10.54 -2.39
C ILE A 51 -5.02 11.11 -2.01
N PRO A 52 -5.65 11.95 -2.85
CA PRO A 52 -6.97 12.49 -2.55
C PRO A 52 -7.99 11.37 -2.33
N SER A 53 -8.92 11.57 -1.39
CA SER A 53 -9.99 10.60 -1.12
C SER A 53 -10.97 10.42 -2.28
N GLY A 54 -11.01 11.40 -3.20
CA GLY A 54 -11.82 11.35 -4.42
C GLY A 54 -11.19 10.59 -5.58
N THR A 55 -9.90 10.22 -5.51
CA THR A 55 -9.20 9.61 -6.65
C THR A 55 -9.79 8.26 -7.01
N ASP A 56 -10.06 8.02 -8.29
CA ASP A 56 -10.62 6.77 -8.78
C ASP A 56 -9.82 5.54 -8.36
N LEU A 57 -10.48 4.41 -8.18
CA LEU A 57 -9.79 3.15 -7.89
C LEU A 57 -9.20 2.57 -9.17
N GLY A 58 -8.03 1.94 -9.08
CA GLY A 58 -7.38 1.29 -10.23
C GLY A 58 -5.96 1.77 -10.46
N THR A 59 -5.46 1.60 -11.69
CA THR A 59 -4.07 1.93 -12.03
C THR A 59 -3.91 3.42 -12.30
N HIS A 60 -2.95 4.03 -11.61
CA HIS A 60 -2.56 5.42 -11.75
C HIS A 60 -1.08 5.57 -12.08
N ALA A 61 -0.69 6.74 -12.56
CA ALA A 61 0.70 7.07 -12.84
C ALA A 61 1.09 8.43 -12.28
N VAL A 62 2.33 8.51 -11.77
CA VAL A 62 3.01 9.76 -11.46
C VAL A 62 4.12 9.98 -12.48
N THR A 63 4.18 11.17 -13.04
CA THR A 63 5.22 11.62 -13.97
C THR A 63 6.01 12.74 -13.33
N LEU A 64 7.33 12.60 -13.31
CA LEU A 64 8.28 13.61 -12.89
C LEU A 64 8.99 14.14 -14.13
N THR A 65 8.85 15.43 -14.41
CA THR A 65 9.40 16.08 -15.60
C THR A 65 10.45 17.08 -15.20
N GLY A 66 11.71 16.79 -15.55
CA GLY A 66 12.83 17.71 -15.44
C GLY A 66 12.83 18.71 -16.59
N ALA A 67 13.28 19.93 -16.31
CA ALA A 67 13.40 20.99 -17.31
C ALA A 67 14.38 20.69 -18.46
N THR A 68 15.33 19.77 -18.25
CA THR A 68 16.45 19.44 -19.15
C THR A 68 16.63 17.93 -19.34
N SER A 69 16.45 17.11 -18.29
CA SER A 69 16.68 15.66 -18.33
C SER A 69 15.51 14.85 -18.88
N GLY A 70 14.39 15.47 -19.22
CA GLY A 70 13.19 14.80 -19.72
C GLY A 70 12.26 14.32 -18.59
N SER A 71 11.46 13.29 -18.85
CA SER A 71 10.43 12.82 -17.92
C SER A 71 10.61 11.34 -17.56
N VAL A 72 10.40 11.03 -16.28
CA VAL A 72 10.30 9.65 -15.77
C VAL A 72 8.90 9.42 -15.19
N SER A 73 8.37 8.21 -15.34
CA SER A 73 7.03 7.88 -14.85
C SER A 73 7.01 6.56 -14.07
N ALA A 74 6.17 6.49 -13.03
CA ALA A 74 5.94 5.29 -12.26
C ALA A 74 4.45 5.02 -12.09
N SER A 75 4.03 3.76 -12.27
CA SER A 75 2.65 3.32 -12.09
C SER A 75 2.40 2.73 -10.71
N PHE A 76 1.23 3.01 -10.14
CA PHE A 76 0.77 2.47 -8.85
C PHE A 76 -0.73 2.16 -8.92
N GLN A 77 -1.24 1.36 -7.98
CA GLN A 77 -2.66 1.04 -7.91
C GLN A 77 -3.31 1.74 -6.71
N VAL A 78 -4.40 2.48 -6.92
CA VAL A 78 -5.20 3.08 -5.85
C VAL A 78 -6.30 2.12 -5.45
N VAL A 79 -6.40 1.86 -4.16
CA VAL A 79 -7.44 1.01 -3.55
C VAL A 79 -8.25 1.79 -2.52
N ALA A 80 -9.44 1.29 -2.19
CA ALA A 80 -10.28 1.89 -1.17
C ALA A 80 -9.57 1.89 0.18
N SER A 81 -9.69 3.00 0.91
CA SER A 81 -9.19 3.14 2.28
C SER A 81 -9.91 2.15 3.21
N GLY A 82 -9.14 1.36 3.98
CA GLY A 82 -9.67 0.32 4.86
C GLY A 82 -9.29 -1.10 4.44
N LEU A 83 -8.38 -1.26 3.49
CA LEU A 83 -7.76 -2.53 3.10
C LEU A 83 -6.33 -2.65 3.62
N ALA A 84 -6.02 -2.01 4.76
CA ALA A 84 -4.78 -2.18 5.51
C ALA A 84 -4.61 -3.65 5.96
N THR A 85 -4.21 -4.50 5.01
CA THR A 85 -3.57 -5.77 5.27
C THR A 85 -2.24 -5.74 4.51
N THR A 86 -1.19 -5.54 5.32
CA THR A 86 0.21 -5.86 5.06
C THR A 86 0.93 -5.08 3.95
N GLY A 87 1.25 -3.81 4.22
CA GLY A 87 2.26 -3.05 3.47
C GLY A 87 3.34 -2.37 4.33
N GLY A 88 3.23 -2.45 5.66
CA GLY A 88 4.21 -1.94 6.61
C GLY A 88 5.17 -3.04 7.03
N GLU A 89 6.44 -2.87 6.69
CA GLU A 89 7.57 -3.63 7.19
C GLU A 89 7.53 -3.70 8.72
N ILE A 90 7.08 -4.82 9.28
CA ILE A 90 7.21 -5.07 10.71
C ILE A 90 8.53 -5.81 10.94
N GLN A 91 9.56 -5.07 11.33
CA GLN A 91 10.72 -5.62 12.03
C GLN A 91 10.22 -6.15 13.39
N GLY A 92 9.58 -7.34 13.39
CA GLY A 92 9.03 -8.03 14.57
C GLY A 92 7.57 -8.52 14.49
N GLY A 93 6.88 -8.39 13.35
CA GLY A 93 5.41 -8.59 13.27
C GLY A 93 4.95 -9.81 12.49
N TRP A 94 5.78 -10.85 12.37
CA TRP A 94 5.37 -12.14 11.82
C TRP A 94 4.43 -12.93 12.75
N ILE A 95 4.07 -12.40 13.94
CA ILE A 95 3.17 -13.08 14.88
C ILE A 95 1.69 -12.70 14.66
N ALA A 96 1.38 -11.57 14.02
CA ALA A 96 -0.03 -11.15 13.90
C ALA A 96 -0.83 -11.87 12.80
N LEU A 97 -0.15 -12.58 11.89
CA LEU A 97 -0.76 -13.24 10.72
C LEU A 97 -1.01 -14.74 10.95
N ALA A 98 -0.42 -15.31 12.00
CA ALA A 98 -0.64 -16.70 12.40
C ALA A 98 -1.81 -16.82 13.41
N ALA A 99 -2.15 -15.74 14.13
CA ALA A 99 -3.16 -15.79 15.18
C ALA A 99 -4.62 -15.86 14.64
N LEU A 100 -4.89 -15.36 13.43
CA LEU A 100 -6.26 -15.38 12.88
C LEU A 100 -6.59 -16.67 12.11
N LEU A 101 -5.59 -17.42 11.62
CA LEU A 101 -5.81 -18.73 10.99
C LEU A 101 -5.79 -19.91 11.98
N LEU A 102 -5.39 -19.69 13.24
CA LEU A 102 -5.40 -20.72 14.28
C LEU A 102 -6.74 -20.83 15.05
N MET A 103 -7.63 -19.83 14.97
CA MET A 103 -8.93 -19.88 15.66
C MET A 103 -10.08 -20.52 14.86
N LEU A 104 -9.87 -20.85 13.57
CA LEU A 104 -10.88 -21.56 12.75
C LEU A 104 -10.57 -23.05 12.54
N GLY A 105 -9.38 -23.53 12.95
CA GLY A 105 -8.95 -24.92 12.79
C GLY A 105 -9.23 -25.86 13.98
N LEU A 106 -9.73 -25.34 15.11
CA LEU A 106 -9.89 -26.09 16.36
C LEU A 106 -11.35 -26.31 16.79
N GLY A 107 -12.29 -26.31 15.84
CA GLY A 107 -13.74 -26.42 16.11
C GLY A 107 -14.37 -27.81 15.94
N MET A 108 -13.65 -28.82 15.44
CA MET A 108 -14.25 -30.13 15.09
C MET A 108 -13.72 -31.34 15.86
N THR A 109 -12.88 -31.16 16.88
CA THR A 109 -12.33 -32.29 17.63
C THR A 109 -12.44 -32.10 19.13
N ARG A 110 -13.67 -32.21 19.64
CA ARG A 110 -14.03 -32.83 20.95
C ARG A 110 -15.29 -32.19 21.50
N VAL A 111 -16.45 -32.82 21.32
CA VAL A 111 -17.31 -33.31 22.41
C VAL A 111 -18.33 -34.29 21.81
N ALA A 112 -17.88 -35.50 21.48
CA ALA A 112 -18.75 -36.67 21.47
C ALA A 112 -18.33 -37.55 22.65
N ARG A 113 -18.57 -37.04 23.87
CA ARG A 113 -18.35 -37.83 25.08
C ARG A 113 -19.22 -37.36 26.24
N SER A 114 -20.50 -37.69 26.16
CA SER A 114 -21.23 -38.08 27.37
C SER A 114 -22.55 -38.71 26.99
N ARG A 115 -23.01 -39.84 27.52
CA ARG A 115 -22.54 -40.83 28.50
C ARG A 115 -23.55 -41.98 28.32
N ARG A 116 -23.12 -43.25 28.21
CA ARG A 116 -24.00 -44.40 28.52
C ARG A 116 -24.06 -44.51 30.06
N PRO A 117 -25.21 -44.82 30.70
CA PRO A 117 -25.64 -46.23 30.85
C PRO A 117 -27.18 -46.47 30.91
N LEU A 118 -27.55 -47.75 30.81
CA LEU A 118 -28.91 -48.31 30.72
C LEU A 118 -29.80 -48.12 31.97
N ALA A 119 -31.12 -48.07 31.75
CA ALA A 119 -32.13 -48.72 32.59
C ALA A 119 -33.35 -49.12 31.72
N GLN A 120 -33.80 -50.36 31.90
CA GLN A 120 -34.98 -50.99 31.30
C GLN A 120 -36.28 -50.62 32.04
N THR A 121 -37.40 -51.14 31.50
CA THR A 121 -38.75 -51.32 32.09
C THR A 121 -39.63 -50.07 31.98
N GLU A 122 -40.83 -50.14 31.41
CA GLU A 122 -41.88 -51.18 31.54
C GLU A 122 -42.35 -51.83 30.23
#